data_AF-A0A948J557-F1
#
_entry.id   AF-A0A948J557-F1
#
_cell.length_a   1.000
_cell.length_b   1.000
_cell.length_c   1.000
_cell.angle_alpha   90.00
_cell.angle_beta   90.00
_cell.angle_gamma   90.00
#
_symmetry.space_group_name_H-M   'P 1'
#
loop_
_entity.id
_entity.type
_entity.pdbx_description
1 polymer ?
#
loop_
_entity_poly.entity_id
_entity_poly.type
_entity_poly.pdbx_seq_one_letter_code
_entity_poly.pdbx_strand_id
1 'polypeptide(L)'
;MSTEHIYRVTNAGWLHCHGYQIEDVPAWPRLTHTALVVLDLDDVFTDVWRFEGKADYASALVEKRVRTQGLVEGAAHIVVHRLVKMPGGFQVYFTAIPLELWQRCTQWAQEQADHCLVMTAPGLLCHGVSSGHARVMLSQRRLMCFAQTEEGMVFGSTQALGSGVSAIGSAAQVLTANQGTLLTRLGSEGVEWGTMWTTSTADIDTCEAAVRNVLGGAPSVMPTTELTMGGDRVHTVLPELARDAAGRHALNPLVERVAWRAERWVAPITVVTALVGVVLVTLGVLVGQLADQQREDGQSQRSELAALQQRIQAVSTVEAPQKLLPVAEFSRTLDEGARHDPVAFLALLKSSAGKDIRIQRVRLETATGVNKGRAFRVDGVMAAGASASVTRWVSQMIAAGWTLKAVDPTYTGQGAFSYELVSSVAATGNVKP
;
A
#
# COMPACT_ATOMS: atom_id res chain seq x y z
N MET A 1 -7.38 5.73 22.17
CA MET A 1 -8.41 5.82 21.11
C MET A 1 -8.53 7.29 20.71
N SER A 2 -8.59 7.59 19.41
CA SER A 2 -8.76 8.94 18.90
C SER A 2 -10.12 9.48 19.34
N THR A 3 -10.15 10.72 19.85
CA THR A 3 -11.36 11.49 20.14
C THR A 3 -12.04 11.84 18.82
N GLU A 4 -12.74 10.87 18.24
CA GLU A 4 -13.52 11.11 17.04
C GLU A 4 -14.78 11.89 17.38
N HIS A 5 -15.07 12.87 16.53
CA HIS A 5 -16.25 13.70 16.62
C HIS A 5 -17.27 13.22 15.61
N ILE A 6 -18.46 12.87 16.11
CA ILE A 6 -19.49 12.25 15.30
C ILE A 6 -20.80 12.99 15.53
N TYR A 7 -21.42 13.47 14.47
CA TYR A 7 -22.70 14.13 14.52
C TYR A 7 -23.78 13.16 14.05
N ARG A 8 -24.76 12.86 14.91
CA ARG A 8 -25.96 12.12 14.54
C ARG A 8 -27.06 13.13 14.23
N VAL A 9 -27.60 13.06 13.03
CA VAL A 9 -28.68 13.92 12.57
C VAL A 9 -29.96 13.11 12.50
N THR A 10 -30.97 13.53 13.25
CA THR A 10 -32.30 12.92 13.28
C THR A 10 -33.36 13.97 13.00
N ASN A 11 -34.62 13.55 12.87
CA ASN A 11 -35.74 14.47 12.73
C ASN A 11 -35.98 15.29 14.01
N ALA A 12 -35.51 14.80 15.17
CA ALA A 12 -35.61 15.51 16.44
C ALA A 12 -34.51 16.57 16.63
N GLY A 13 -33.38 16.45 15.93
CA GLY A 13 -32.26 17.37 16.09
C GLY A 13 -30.91 16.76 15.79
N TRP A 14 -29.88 17.54 16.13
CA TRP A 14 -28.47 17.21 15.93
C TRP A 14 -27.83 16.89 17.28
N LEU A 15 -27.08 15.79 17.31
CA LEU A 15 -26.35 15.33 18.48
C LEU A 15 -24.87 15.24 18.14
N HIS A 16 -24.02 15.74 19.02
CA HIS A 16 -22.57 15.63 18.90
C HIS A 16 -22.05 14.60 19.89
N CYS A 17 -21.52 13.50 19.37
CA CYS A 17 -20.83 12.47 20.12
C CYS A 17 -19.34 12.74 20.08
N HIS A 18 -18.72 12.91 21.24
CA HIS A 18 -17.27 13.04 21.38
C HIS A 18 -16.79 12.34 22.64
N GLY A 19 -15.75 11.51 22.52
CA GLY A 19 -15.30 10.66 23.63
C GLY A 19 -16.42 9.75 24.16
N TYR A 20 -16.81 9.95 25.42
CA TYR A 20 -17.91 9.23 26.09
C TYR A 20 -19.11 10.13 26.39
N GLN A 21 -19.21 11.29 25.73
CA GLN A 21 -20.24 12.29 25.96
C GLN A 21 -21.06 12.56 24.69
N ILE A 22 -22.31 12.93 24.91
CA ILE A 22 -23.26 13.37 23.89
C ILE A 22 -23.83 14.72 24.32
N GLU A 23 -23.87 15.65 23.39
CA GLU A 23 -24.46 16.97 23.57
C GLU A 23 -25.44 17.29 22.44
N ASP A 24 -26.58 17.89 22.79
CA ASP A 24 -27.46 18.51 21.81
C ASP A 24 -26.77 19.74 21.22
N VAL A 25 -26.76 19.83 19.89
CA VAL A 25 -26.18 20.98 19.18
C VAL A 25 -27.20 21.64 18.27
N PRO A 26 -27.09 22.95 18.01
CA PRO A 26 -27.91 23.62 17.02
C PRO A 26 -27.78 22.96 15.65
N ALA A 27 -28.87 22.92 14.89
CA ALA A 27 -28.85 22.42 13.52
C ALA A 27 -27.85 23.23 12.68
N TRP A 28 -27.11 22.52 11.81
CA TRP A 28 -26.09 23.11 10.91
C TRP A 28 -24.95 23.81 11.68
N PRO A 29 -24.28 23.11 12.61
CA PRO A 29 -23.20 23.70 13.39
C PRO A 29 -22.01 24.05 12.50
N ARG A 30 -21.20 25.02 12.92
CA ARG A 30 -19.87 25.22 12.33
C ARG A 30 -18.90 24.27 13.02
N LEU A 31 -18.27 23.40 12.23
CA LEU A 31 -17.29 22.45 12.72
C LEU A 31 -15.97 23.16 13.01
N THR A 32 -15.32 22.74 14.09
CA THR A 32 -13.97 23.20 14.50
C THR A 32 -12.98 22.03 14.56
N HIS A 33 -13.37 20.90 13.97
CA HIS A 33 -12.64 19.65 13.96
C HIS A 33 -13.16 18.78 12.82
N THR A 34 -12.32 17.85 12.35
CA THR A 34 -12.74 16.81 11.41
C THR A 34 -13.81 15.94 12.03
N ALA A 35 -14.92 15.70 11.33
CA ALA A 35 -16.06 14.99 11.87
C ALA A 35 -16.67 13.97 10.90
N LEU A 36 -17.38 12.99 11.47
CA LEU A 36 -18.27 12.11 10.72
C LEU A 36 -19.71 12.53 11.00
N VAL A 37 -20.55 12.59 9.98
CA VAL A 37 -21.94 13.05 10.09
C VAL A 37 -22.83 11.93 9.58
N VAL A 38 -23.67 11.39 10.45
CA VAL A 38 -24.57 10.29 10.13
C VAL A 38 -26.01 10.79 10.11
N LEU A 39 -26.62 10.75 8.92
CA LEU A 39 -28.03 11.01 8.72
C LEU A 39 -28.83 9.75 9.10
N ASP A 40 -29.45 9.79 10.27
CA ASP A 40 -30.33 8.76 10.84
C ASP A 40 -31.77 9.28 10.88
N LEU A 41 -32.32 9.42 9.68
CA LEU A 41 -33.63 10.01 9.43
C LEU A 41 -34.68 8.89 9.34
N ASP A 42 -35.85 9.12 9.92
CA ASP A 42 -36.94 8.13 9.99
C ASP A 42 -37.93 8.25 8.83
N ASP A 43 -37.98 9.40 8.18
CA ASP A 43 -38.92 9.80 7.12
C ASP A 43 -38.35 9.62 5.70
N VAL A 44 -37.12 9.11 5.56
CA VAL A 44 -36.51 8.85 4.25
C VAL A 44 -36.83 7.45 3.76
N PHE A 45 -37.31 7.34 2.52
CA PHE A 45 -37.62 6.06 1.90
C PHE A 45 -36.34 5.27 1.60
N THR A 46 -36.23 4.05 2.10
CA THR A 46 -35.09 3.15 1.91
C THR A 46 -35.61 1.77 1.54
N ASP A 47 -35.06 1.16 0.49
CA ASP A 47 -35.50 -0.16 0.03
C ASP A 47 -34.47 -0.86 -0.87
N VAL A 48 -34.71 -2.15 -1.17
CA VAL A 48 -34.02 -2.92 -2.19
C VAL A 48 -34.94 -3.18 -3.36
N TRP A 49 -34.58 -2.68 -4.54
CA TRP A 49 -35.35 -2.94 -5.77
C TRP A 49 -34.54 -3.67 -6.82
N ARG A 50 -35.24 -4.45 -7.64
CA ARG A 50 -34.70 -5.09 -8.85
C ARG A 50 -35.13 -4.32 -10.09
N PHE A 51 -34.19 -4.15 -11.00
CA PHE A 51 -34.38 -3.52 -12.30
C PHE A 51 -33.77 -4.38 -13.41
N GLU A 52 -34.32 -4.25 -14.61
CA GLU A 52 -33.71 -4.76 -15.84
C GLU A 52 -32.81 -3.69 -16.48
N GLY A 53 -31.80 -4.11 -17.25
CA GLY A 53 -30.93 -3.21 -18.00
C GLY A 53 -29.59 -2.88 -17.33
N LYS A 54 -28.99 -1.74 -17.69
CA LYS A 54 -27.64 -1.35 -17.27
C LYS A 54 -27.62 -0.70 -15.89
N ALA A 55 -26.72 -1.17 -15.03
CA ALA A 55 -26.50 -0.66 -13.67
C ALA A 55 -26.12 0.84 -13.62
N ASP A 56 -25.54 1.40 -14.68
CA ASP A 56 -25.12 2.81 -14.73
C ASP A 56 -26.32 3.78 -14.60
N TYR A 57 -27.53 3.32 -14.91
CA TYR A 57 -28.76 4.09 -14.79
C TYR A 57 -29.53 3.81 -13.48
N ALA A 58 -28.93 3.11 -12.51
CA ALA A 58 -29.61 2.69 -11.29
C ALA A 58 -30.29 3.84 -10.55
N SER A 59 -29.56 4.94 -10.29
CA SER A 59 -30.10 6.11 -9.59
C SER A 59 -31.29 6.72 -10.32
N ALA A 60 -31.19 6.89 -11.65
CA ALA A 60 -32.27 7.44 -12.47
C ALA A 60 -33.50 6.54 -12.55
N LEU A 61 -33.30 5.21 -12.65
CA LEU A 61 -34.39 4.24 -12.67
C LEU A 61 -35.13 4.16 -11.33
N VAL A 62 -34.38 4.19 -10.23
CA VAL A 62 -34.93 4.28 -8.87
C VAL A 62 -35.72 5.57 -8.72
N GLU A 63 -35.12 6.72 -9.02
CA GLU A 63 -35.74 8.02 -8.88
C GLU A 63 -37.08 8.08 -9.62
N LYS A 64 -37.08 7.66 -10.89
CA LYS A 64 -38.31 7.58 -11.71
C LYS A 64 -39.38 6.72 -11.03
N ARG A 65 -39.02 5.55 -10.50
CA ARG A 65 -39.97 4.61 -9.90
C ARG A 65 -40.49 5.10 -8.54
N VAL A 66 -39.64 5.65 -7.67
CA VAL A 66 -40.04 6.25 -6.39
C VAL A 66 -41.06 7.37 -6.65
N ARG A 67 -40.76 8.25 -7.62
CA ARG A 67 -41.66 9.34 -8.00
C ARG A 67 -42.98 8.84 -8.58
N THR A 68 -42.93 7.85 -9.47
CA THR A 68 -44.13 7.27 -10.10
C THR A 68 -45.04 6.58 -9.08
N GLN A 69 -44.47 5.98 -8.04
CA GLN A 69 -45.21 5.30 -6.97
C GLN A 69 -45.66 6.25 -5.85
N GLY A 70 -45.29 7.54 -5.91
CA GLY A 70 -45.64 8.51 -4.86
C GLY A 70 -45.01 8.20 -3.50
N LEU A 71 -43.85 7.55 -3.48
CA LEU A 71 -43.16 7.14 -2.25
C LEU A 71 -42.34 8.26 -1.61
N VAL A 72 -42.12 9.36 -2.34
CA VAL A 72 -41.49 10.58 -1.85
C VAL A 72 -42.30 11.78 -2.31
N GLU A 73 -42.29 12.82 -1.50
CA GLU A 73 -42.88 14.10 -1.86
C GLU A 73 -41.86 14.92 -2.67
N GLY A 74 -42.20 15.18 -3.94
CA GLY A 74 -41.39 16.01 -4.81
C GLY A 74 -40.12 15.33 -5.35
N ALA A 75 -39.05 16.13 -5.50
CA ALA A 75 -37.78 15.65 -6.04
C ALA A 75 -36.92 15.03 -4.94
N ALA A 76 -36.29 13.89 -5.24
CA ALA A 76 -35.39 13.20 -4.32
C ALA A 76 -34.03 12.93 -4.97
N HIS A 77 -32.98 13.02 -4.17
CA HIS A 77 -31.66 12.50 -4.51
C HIS A 77 -31.57 11.03 -4.10
N ILE A 78 -31.18 10.16 -5.03
CA ILE A 78 -31.03 8.72 -4.77
C ILE A 78 -29.60 8.40 -4.38
N VAL A 79 -29.42 8.00 -3.13
CA VAL A 79 -28.17 7.45 -2.63
C VAL A 79 -28.17 5.95 -2.82
N VAL A 80 -27.27 5.44 -3.66
CA VAL A 80 -27.07 4.01 -3.84
C VAL A 80 -26.04 3.50 -2.84
N HIS A 81 -26.46 2.66 -1.90
CA HIS A 81 -25.59 2.07 -0.87
C HIS A 81 -24.88 0.82 -1.37
N ARG A 82 -25.59 0.01 -2.14
CA ARG A 82 -25.07 -1.22 -2.73
C ARG A 82 -25.79 -1.56 -4.02
N LEU A 83 -25.02 -2.06 -4.99
CA LEU A 83 -25.52 -2.52 -6.28
C LEU A 83 -24.95 -3.91 -6.56
N VAL A 84 -25.84 -4.86 -6.89
CA VAL A 84 -25.47 -6.23 -7.25
C VAL A 84 -26.01 -6.53 -8.64
N LYS A 85 -25.13 -6.90 -9.57
CA LYS A 85 -25.53 -7.34 -10.91
C LYS A 85 -26.10 -8.76 -10.83
N MET A 86 -27.21 -9.01 -11.50
CA MET A 86 -27.87 -10.32 -11.54
C MET A 86 -28.22 -10.69 -12.98
N PRO A 87 -28.51 -11.96 -13.30
CA PRO A 87 -29.01 -12.33 -14.62
C PRO A 87 -30.25 -11.49 -14.99
N GLY A 88 -30.19 -10.84 -16.16
CA GLY A 88 -31.26 -9.97 -16.66
C GLY A 88 -31.29 -8.54 -16.11
N GLY A 89 -30.39 -8.15 -15.19
CA GLY A 89 -30.38 -6.78 -14.68
C GLY A 89 -29.54 -6.58 -13.42
N PHE A 90 -30.09 -5.86 -12.43
CA PHE A 90 -29.42 -5.57 -11.18
C PHE A 90 -30.41 -5.38 -10.03
N GLN A 91 -29.92 -5.57 -8.81
CA GLN A 91 -30.57 -5.11 -7.59
C GLN A 91 -29.80 -3.92 -7.02
N VAL A 92 -30.55 -3.00 -6.42
CA VAL A 92 -30.02 -1.78 -5.83
C VAL A 92 -30.63 -1.58 -4.45
N TYR A 93 -29.78 -1.44 -3.45
CA TYR A 93 -30.14 -0.99 -2.11
C TYR A 93 -29.87 0.51 -2.02
N PHE A 94 -30.90 1.30 -1.73
CA PHE A 94 -30.84 2.75 -1.84
C PHE A 94 -31.63 3.47 -0.76
N THR A 95 -31.35 4.76 -0.60
CA THR A 95 -32.19 5.72 0.13
C THR A 95 -32.54 6.89 -0.78
N ALA A 96 -33.81 7.28 -0.79
CA ALA A 96 -34.29 8.48 -1.46
C ALA A 96 -34.37 9.63 -0.44
N ILE A 97 -33.42 10.56 -0.53
CA ILE A 97 -33.34 11.73 0.34
C ILE A 97 -34.05 12.89 -0.35
N PRO A 98 -34.92 13.66 0.34
CA PRO A 98 -35.49 14.88 -0.23
C PRO A 98 -34.40 15.79 -0.81
N LEU A 99 -34.61 16.32 -2.02
CA LEU A 99 -33.58 17.05 -2.74
C LEU A 99 -33.10 18.28 -1.97
N GLU A 100 -34.00 18.99 -1.31
CA GLU A 100 -33.68 20.16 -0.47
C GLU A 100 -32.76 19.79 0.69
N LEU A 101 -33.05 18.68 1.38
CA LEU A 101 -32.21 18.19 2.47
C LEU A 101 -30.83 17.78 1.97
N TRP A 102 -30.77 17.06 0.85
CA TRP A 102 -29.51 16.68 0.22
C TRP A 102 -28.65 17.89 -0.16
N GLN A 103 -29.25 18.88 -0.84
CA GLN A 103 -28.57 20.11 -1.25
C GLN A 103 -28.06 20.89 -0.03
N ARG A 104 -28.89 21.03 1.01
CA ARG A 104 -28.51 21.71 2.24
C ARG A 104 -27.37 20.99 2.96
N CYS A 105 -27.42 19.67 3.07
CA CYS A 105 -26.32 18.85 3.63
C CYS A 105 -25.02 19.01 2.85
N THR A 106 -25.09 18.97 1.52
CA THR A 106 -23.89 19.07 0.67
C THR A 106 -23.29 20.47 0.75
N GLN A 107 -24.12 21.50 0.67
CA GLN A 107 -23.68 22.88 0.82
C GLN A 107 -23.06 23.12 2.19
N TRP A 108 -23.74 22.71 3.25
CA TRP A 108 -23.22 22.86 4.62
C TRP A 108 -21.88 22.15 4.79
N ALA A 109 -21.73 20.93 4.28
CA ALA A 109 -20.47 20.18 4.37
C ALA A 109 -19.32 20.88 3.60
N GLN A 110 -19.62 21.50 2.45
CA GLN A 110 -18.64 22.26 1.66
C GLN A 110 -18.23 23.59 2.29
N GLU A 111 -19.09 24.18 3.12
CA GLU A 111 -18.81 25.43 3.84
C GLU A 111 -17.96 25.22 5.10
N GLN A 112 -17.67 23.97 5.50
CA GLN A 112 -16.85 23.69 6.68
C GLN A 112 -15.37 23.94 6.40
N ALA A 113 -14.69 24.52 7.40
CA ALA A 113 -13.24 24.72 7.33
C ALA A 113 -12.48 23.38 7.48
N ASP A 114 -12.98 22.50 8.35
CA ASP A 114 -12.46 21.15 8.55
C ASP A 114 -13.27 20.13 7.74
N HIS A 115 -12.61 19.12 7.15
CA HIS A 115 -13.31 18.14 6.34
C HIS A 115 -14.25 17.28 7.20
N CYS A 116 -15.49 17.16 6.74
CA CYS A 116 -16.47 16.25 7.32
C CYS A 116 -17.02 15.26 6.30
N LEU A 117 -17.21 14.02 6.73
CA LEU A 117 -17.82 12.98 5.90
C LEU A 117 -19.26 12.75 6.28
N VAL A 118 -20.18 12.98 5.35
CA VAL A 118 -21.61 12.76 5.52
C VAL A 118 -21.96 11.37 5.02
N MET A 119 -22.71 10.60 5.80
CA MET A 119 -23.18 9.25 5.46
C MET A 119 -24.61 9.05 5.95
N THR A 120 -25.27 7.97 5.54
CA THR A 120 -26.61 7.63 6.05
C THR A 120 -26.59 6.35 6.87
N ALA A 121 -27.50 6.26 7.84
CA ALA A 121 -27.73 5.05 8.63
C ALA A 121 -27.94 3.77 7.76
N PRO A 122 -28.72 3.80 6.67
CA PRO A 122 -28.79 2.69 5.71
C PRO A 122 -27.46 2.25 5.11
N GLY A 123 -26.53 3.19 4.84
CA GLY A 123 -25.18 2.87 4.38
C GLY A 123 -24.37 2.11 5.44
N LEU A 124 -24.51 2.51 6.72
CA LEU A 124 -23.90 1.81 7.85
C LEU A 124 -24.47 0.41 8.05
N LEU A 125 -25.79 0.25 7.87
CA LEU A 125 -26.48 -1.02 8.00
C LEU A 125 -25.94 -2.09 7.05
N CYS A 126 -25.65 -1.73 5.78
CA CYS A 126 -25.09 -2.68 4.82
C CYS A 126 -23.56 -2.73 4.82
N HIS A 127 -22.86 -1.92 5.61
CA HIS A 127 -21.40 -1.90 5.62
C HIS A 127 -20.83 -3.23 6.13
N GLY A 128 -19.90 -3.85 5.40
CA GLY A 128 -19.25 -5.11 5.83
C GLY A 128 -20.11 -6.38 5.71
N VAL A 129 -21.43 -6.27 5.52
CA VAL A 129 -22.31 -7.44 5.32
C VAL A 129 -21.94 -8.13 4.02
N SER A 130 -21.66 -9.44 4.06
CA SER A 130 -21.28 -10.26 2.91
C SER A 130 -22.40 -11.23 2.51
N SER A 131 -22.22 -12.02 1.44
CA SER A 131 -23.21 -13.03 1.04
C SER A 131 -23.38 -14.08 2.13
N GLY A 132 -24.62 -14.51 2.38
CA GLY A 132 -24.96 -15.41 3.47
C GLY A 132 -24.97 -14.75 4.85
N HIS A 133 -25.02 -13.41 4.91
CA HIS A 133 -25.06 -12.68 6.17
C HIS A 133 -26.17 -11.62 6.19
N ALA A 134 -26.66 -11.31 7.39
CA ALA A 134 -27.55 -10.20 7.65
C ALA A 134 -27.08 -9.38 8.85
N ARG A 135 -27.46 -8.11 8.85
CA ARG A 135 -27.31 -7.22 9.99
C ARG A 135 -28.68 -6.67 10.38
N VAL A 136 -28.99 -6.77 11.66
CA VAL A 136 -30.18 -6.17 12.27
C VAL A 136 -29.73 -5.07 13.24
N MET A 137 -30.32 -3.89 13.11
CA MET A 137 -30.00 -2.74 13.93
C MET A 137 -31.21 -2.10 14.58
N LEU A 138 -31.09 -1.77 15.87
CA LEU A 138 -31.99 -0.88 16.59
C LEU A 138 -31.46 0.56 16.51
N SER A 139 -32.26 1.49 15.95
CA SER A 139 -32.01 2.92 16.06
C SER A 139 -33.22 3.63 16.65
N GLN A 140 -33.06 4.14 17.87
CA GLN A 140 -34.11 4.62 18.76
C GLN A 140 -35.26 3.63 18.89
N ARG A 141 -36.28 3.78 18.06
CA ARG A 141 -37.51 2.98 18.07
C ARG A 141 -37.79 2.31 16.72
N ARG A 142 -36.78 2.28 15.86
CA ARG A 142 -36.77 1.66 14.54
C ARG A 142 -35.89 0.43 14.55
N LEU A 143 -36.40 -0.70 14.09
CA LEU A 143 -35.55 -1.82 13.72
C LEU A 143 -35.36 -1.85 12.21
N MET A 144 -34.14 -2.12 11.76
CA MET A 144 -33.79 -2.30 10.35
C MET A 144 -33.03 -3.60 10.18
N CYS A 145 -33.31 -4.33 9.12
CA CYS A 145 -32.63 -5.55 8.73
C CYS A 145 -32.17 -5.40 7.28
N PHE A 146 -30.87 -5.58 7.04
CA PHE A 146 -30.32 -5.74 5.70
C PHE A 146 -29.64 -7.11 5.62
N ALA A 147 -29.91 -7.85 4.56
CA ALA A 147 -29.27 -9.12 4.28
C ALA A 147 -28.75 -9.17 2.85
N GLN A 148 -27.67 -9.92 2.66
CA GLN A 148 -27.25 -10.35 1.35
C GLN A 148 -27.19 -11.87 1.31
N THR A 149 -27.94 -12.47 0.41
CA THR A 149 -27.95 -13.91 0.13
C THR A 149 -27.44 -14.17 -1.27
N GLU A 150 -27.32 -15.44 -1.64
CA GLU A 150 -27.01 -15.85 -3.02
C GLU A 150 -28.13 -15.45 -4.00
N GLU A 151 -29.37 -15.36 -3.52
CA GLU A 151 -30.54 -14.98 -4.32
C GLU A 151 -30.64 -13.45 -4.53
N GLY A 152 -29.92 -12.67 -3.73
CA GLY A 152 -29.88 -11.22 -3.81
C GLY A 152 -29.85 -10.52 -2.47
N MET A 153 -30.14 -9.23 -2.48
CA MET A 153 -30.28 -8.39 -1.29
C MET A 153 -31.73 -8.39 -0.80
N VAL A 154 -31.91 -8.30 0.51
CA VAL A 154 -33.20 -8.13 1.17
C VAL A 154 -33.09 -7.02 2.20
N PHE A 155 -34.11 -6.17 2.29
CA PHE A 155 -34.22 -5.14 3.31
C PHE A 155 -35.61 -5.19 3.95
N GLY A 156 -35.67 -4.86 5.23
CA GLY A 156 -36.92 -4.62 5.93
C GLY A 156 -36.69 -3.70 7.11
N SER A 157 -37.68 -2.86 7.41
CA SER A 157 -37.65 -1.99 8.58
C SER A 157 -39.03 -1.90 9.22
N THR A 158 -39.05 -1.78 10.54
CA THR A 158 -40.28 -1.60 11.32
C THR A 158 -40.07 -0.52 12.36
N GLN A 159 -40.99 0.43 12.44
CA GLN A 159 -41.04 1.46 13.47
C GLN A 159 -41.99 1.06 14.59
N ALA A 160 -41.60 1.23 15.85
CA ALA A 160 -42.52 1.08 16.96
C ALA A 160 -43.48 2.27 17.03
N LEU A 161 -44.78 1.96 17.02
CA LEU A 161 -45.85 2.95 17.19
C LEU A 161 -46.16 3.12 18.68
N GLY A 162 -45.90 4.31 19.21
CA GLY A 162 -46.11 4.66 20.62
C GLY A 162 -44.86 4.47 21.50
N SER A 163 -45.01 4.81 22.77
CA SER A 163 -43.96 4.77 23.79
C SER A 163 -44.03 3.49 24.63
N GLY A 164 -42.88 2.97 25.06
CA GLY A 164 -42.77 1.85 25.99
C GLY A 164 -42.29 0.54 25.36
N VAL A 165 -42.01 -0.44 26.24
CA VAL A 165 -41.37 -1.73 25.92
C VAL A 165 -42.30 -2.65 25.10
N SER A 166 -43.61 -2.59 25.33
CA SER A 166 -44.59 -3.39 24.56
C SER A 166 -44.58 -3.01 23.08
N ALA A 167 -44.56 -1.70 22.78
CA ALA A 167 -44.56 -1.20 21.41
C ALA A 167 -43.30 -1.59 20.63
N ILE A 168 -42.12 -1.54 21.26
CA ILE A 168 -40.87 -1.97 20.60
C ILE A 168 -40.82 -3.49 20.45
N GLY A 169 -41.35 -4.24 21.42
CA GLY A 169 -41.51 -5.69 21.31
C GLY A 169 -42.40 -6.09 20.14
N SER A 170 -43.52 -5.40 19.93
CA SER A 170 -44.38 -5.62 18.76
C SER A 170 -43.67 -5.28 17.45
N ALA A 171 -42.91 -4.19 17.40
CA ALA A 171 -42.13 -3.84 16.20
C ALA A 171 -41.07 -4.90 15.88
N ALA A 172 -40.38 -5.42 16.90
CA ALA A 172 -39.41 -6.50 16.75
C ALA A 172 -40.08 -7.77 16.24
N GLN A 173 -41.23 -8.17 16.79
CA GLN A 173 -42.01 -9.32 16.31
C GLN A 173 -42.45 -9.16 14.85
N VAL A 174 -42.90 -7.97 14.45
CA VAL A 174 -43.29 -7.72 13.05
C VAL A 174 -42.09 -7.83 12.12
N LEU A 175 -40.94 -7.25 12.48
CA LEU A 175 -39.73 -7.37 11.67
C LEU A 175 -39.30 -8.83 11.53
N THR A 176 -39.23 -9.56 12.65
CA THR A 176 -38.77 -10.95 12.65
C THR A 176 -39.78 -11.90 12.03
N ALA A 177 -41.08 -11.60 12.04
CA ALA A 177 -42.08 -12.34 11.27
C ALA A 177 -41.90 -12.12 9.76
N ASN A 178 -41.76 -10.86 9.33
CA ASN A 178 -41.58 -10.51 7.91
C ASN A 178 -40.27 -11.06 7.33
N GLN A 179 -39.21 -11.11 8.13
CA GLN A 179 -37.89 -11.60 7.73
C GLN A 179 -37.60 -13.02 8.26
N GLY A 180 -38.58 -13.71 8.83
CA GLY A 180 -38.35 -14.91 9.64
C GLY A 180 -37.75 -16.06 8.85
N THR A 181 -38.31 -16.37 7.68
CA THR A 181 -37.79 -17.43 6.80
C THR A 181 -36.34 -17.18 6.38
N LEU A 182 -35.96 -15.91 6.18
CA LEU A 182 -34.60 -15.52 5.85
C LEU A 182 -33.68 -15.69 7.06
N LEU A 183 -34.06 -15.11 8.20
CA LEU A 183 -33.27 -15.15 9.43
C LEU A 183 -33.04 -16.58 9.93
N THR A 184 -34.07 -17.43 9.92
CA THR A 184 -33.95 -18.84 10.29
C THR A 184 -33.00 -19.60 9.34
N ARG A 185 -32.97 -19.27 8.05
CA ARG A 185 -32.05 -19.89 7.08
C ARG A 185 -30.60 -19.50 7.32
N LEU A 186 -30.35 -18.24 7.69
CA LEU A 186 -29.02 -17.72 8.01
C LEU A 186 -28.47 -18.28 9.33
N GLY A 187 -29.36 -18.51 10.31
CA GLY A 187 -28.99 -18.98 11.65
C GLY A 187 -28.24 -17.92 12.46
N SER A 188 -27.83 -18.27 13.68
CA SER A 188 -27.14 -17.36 14.62
C SER A 188 -25.83 -16.81 14.08
N GLU A 189 -25.03 -17.65 13.41
CA GLU A 189 -23.71 -17.28 12.90
C GLU A 189 -23.77 -16.32 11.71
N GLY A 190 -24.87 -16.38 10.93
CA GLY A 190 -25.09 -15.53 9.76
C GLY A 190 -25.72 -14.18 10.09
N VAL A 191 -26.04 -13.89 11.36
CA VAL A 191 -26.76 -12.67 11.75
C VAL A 191 -25.99 -11.88 12.79
N GLU A 192 -25.75 -10.62 12.46
CA GLU A 192 -25.13 -9.64 13.34
C GLU A 192 -26.20 -8.70 13.92
N TRP A 193 -26.15 -8.45 15.23
CA TRP A 193 -27.03 -7.55 15.96
C TRP A 193 -26.26 -6.32 16.43
N GLY A 194 -26.79 -5.13 16.17
CA GLY A 194 -26.18 -3.87 16.60
C GLY A 194 -27.20 -2.88 17.16
N THR A 195 -26.79 -2.09 18.15
CA THR A 195 -27.59 -0.98 18.67
C THR A 195 -27.02 0.31 18.11
N MET A 196 -27.61 0.87 17.06
CA MET A 196 -27.17 2.14 16.48
C MET A 196 -27.43 3.30 17.44
N TRP A 197 -28.57 3.32 18.11
CA TRP A 197 -28.87 4.31 19.14
C TRP A 197 -30.01 3.85 20.04
N THR A 198 -29.88 3.95 21.36
CA THR A 198 -31.03 3.91 22.29
C THR A 198 -30.59 4.37 23.68
N THR A 199 -31.52 4.92 24.45
CA THR A 199 -31.34 5.22 25.88
C THR A 199 -31.96 4.14 26.78
N SER A 200 -32.65 3.15 26.21
CA SER A 200 -33.34 2.09 26.93
C SER A 200 -32.64 0.75 26.74
N THR A 201 -32.00 0.24 27.80
CA THR A 201 -31.43 -1.12 27.79
C THR A 201 -32.53 -2.19 27.63
N ALA A 202 -33.72 -1.96 28.19
CA ALA A 202 -34.85 -2.86 28.05
C ALA A 202 -35.31 -3.03 26.59
N ASP A 203 -35.19 -1.98 25.78
CA ASP A 203 -35.51 -2.04 24.35
C ASP A 203 -34.50 -2.92 23.61
N ILE A 204 -33.21 -2.86 23.99
CA ILE A 204 -32.15 -3.72 23.44
C ILE A 204 -32.47 -5.19 23.73
N ASP A 205 -32.67 -5.52 25.01
CA ASP A 205 -32.90 -6.91 25.45
C ASP A 205 -34.15 -7.50 24.79
N THR A 206 -35.22 -6.70 24.70
CA THR A 206 -36.50 -7.12 24.08
C THR A 206 -36.31 -7.41 22.59
N CYS A 207 -35.61 -6.54 21.86
CA CYS A 207 -35.39 -6.71 20.44
C CYS A 207 -34.42 -7.87 20.14
N GLU A 208 -33.32 -7.96 20.88
CA GLU A 208 -32.34 -9.03 20.71
C GLU A 208 -32.96 -10.39 21.01
N ALA A 209 -33.80 -10.49 22.06
CA ALA A 209 -34.54 -11.72 22.36
C ALA A 209 -35.49 -12.11 21.22
N ALA A 210 -36.19 -11.16 20.62
CA ALA A 210 -37.07 -11.43 19.48
C ALA A 210 -36.29 -11.97 18.26
N VAL A 211 -35.11 -11.42 17.98
CA VAL A 211 -34.21 -11.92 16.93
C VAL A 211 -33.70 -13.32 17.28
N ARG A 212 -33.15 -13.50 18.47
CA ARG A 212 -32.62 -14.78 18.98
C ARG A 212 -33.63 -15.92 18.89
N ASN A 213 -34.89 -15.65 19.21
CA ASN A 213 -35.97 -16.64 19.15
C ASN A 213 -36.20 -17.18 17.72
N VAL A 214 -36.02 -16.35 16.69
CA VAL A 214 -36.17 -16.78 15.28
C VAL A 214 -34.92 -17.48 14.75
N LEU A 215 -33.74 -17.11 15.26
CA LEU A 215 -32.47 -17.73 14.88
C LEU A 215 -32.25 -19.10 15.52
N GLY A 216 -32.91 -19.39 16.65
CA GLY A 216 -32.66 -20.60 17.45
C GLY A 216 -31.35 -20.56 18.24
N GLY A 217 -30.70 -19.39 18.32
CA GLY A 217 -29.40 -19.16 18.96
C GLY A 217 -29.07 -17.67 19.06
N ALA A 218 -28.04 -17.31 19.82
CA ALA A 218 -27.63 -15.92 20.02
C ALA A 218 -26.94 -15.36 18.76
N PRO A 219 -27.37 -14.21 18.21
CA PRO A 219 -26.66 -13.58 17.09
C PRO A 219 -25.27 -13.07 17.52
N SER A 220 -24.41 -12.79 16.54
CA SER A 220 -23.16 -12.06 16.80
C SER A 220 -23.49 -10.61 17.18
N VAL A 221 -23.16 -10.20 18.41
CA VAL A 221 -23.46 -8.84 18.90
C VAL A 221 -22.30 -7.90 18.64
N MET A 222 -22.57 -6.78 17.99
CA MET A 222 -21.60 -5.72 17.73
C MET A 222 -21.14 -5.05 19.03
N PRO A 223 -19.85 -4.67 19.13
CA PRO A 223 -19.33 -3.94 20.29
C PRO A 223 -20.06 -2.60 20.45
N THR A 224 -20.83 -2.49 21.53
CA THR A 224 -21.62 -1.30 21.83
C THR A 224 -20.85 -0.41 22.79
N THR A 225 -20.71 0.87 22.45
CA THR A 225 -20.15 1.90 23.32
C THR A 225 -21.25 2.53 24.15
N GLU A 226 -20.99 2.72 25.43
CA GLU A 226 -21.87 3.48 26.32
C GLU A 226 -21.41 4.94 26.37
N LEU A 227 -22.31 5.85 26.03
CA LEU A 227 -22.10 7.30 26.07
C LEU A 227 -23.03 7.93 27.11
N THR A 228 -22.68 9.12 27.59
CA THR A 228 -23.49 9.87 28.56
C THR A 228 -24.15 11.08 27.91
N MET A 229 -25.47 11.22 28.05
CA MET A 229 -26.26 12.34 27.52
C MET A 229 -27.11 12.93 28.63
N GLY A 230 -26.79 14.13 29.12
CA GLY A 230 -27.60 14.79 30.17
C GLY A 230 -27.78 13.97 31.48
N GLY A 231 -26.89 13.01 31.74
CA GLY A 231 -26.98 12.07 32.87
C GLY A 231 -27.55 10.70 32.52
N ASP A 232 -28.20 10.55 31.36
CA ASP A 232 -28.68 9.28 30.84
C ASP A 232 -27.58 8.51 30.12
N ARG A 233 -27.67 7.18 30.16
CA ARG A 233 -26.78 6.27 29.43
C ARG A 233 -27.36 6.00 28.05
N VAL A 234 -26.52 6.13 27.03
CA VAL A 234 -26.86 5.87 25.63
C VAL A 234 -26.00 4.72 25.13
N HIS A 235 -26.64 3.71 24.58
CA HIS A 235 -25.98 2.57 23.97
C HIS A 235 -25.89 2.79 22.45
N THR A 236 -24.68 2.73 21.89
CA THR A 236 -24.47 2.98 20.47
C THR A 236 -23.24 2.26 19.89
N VAL A 237 -23.39 1.69 18.70
CA VAL A 237 -22.28 1.20 17.85
C VAL A 237 -21.81 2.28 16.86
N LEU A 238 -22.48 3.44 16.84
CA LEU A 238 -22.28 4.49 15.85
C LEU A 238 -20.81 4.92 15.73
N PRO A 239 -20.03 5.09 16.82
CA PRO A 239 -18.68 5.60 16.67
C PRO A 239 -17.73 4.68 15.91
N GLU A 240 -17.76 3.40 16.23
CA GLU A 240 -16.93 2.41 15.57
C GLU A 240 -17.41 2.14 14.14
N LEU A 241 -18.72 2.00 13.97
CA LEU A 241 -19.29 1.69 12.66
C LEU A 241 -19.15 2.85 11.66
N ALA A 242 -19.33 4.10 12.10
CA ALA A 242 -19.16 5.26 11.24
C ALA A 242 -17.70 5.41 10.79
N ARG A 243 -16.74 5.16 11.69
CA ARG A 243 -15.30 5.16 11.38
C ARG A 243 -14.97 4.15 10.29
N ASP A 244 -15.45 2.92 10.44
CA ASP A 244 -15.14 1.83 9.50
C ASP A 244 -15.82 2.06 8.15
N ALA A 245 -17.05 2.59 8.16
CA ALA A 245 -17.82 2.86 6.95
C ALA A 245 -17.43 4.14 6.21
N ALA A 246 -16.77 5.09 6.87
CA ALA A 246 -16.54 6.47 6.39
C ALA A 246 -16.00 6.53 4.96
N GLY A 247 -15.00 5.72 4.62
CA GLY A 247 -14.41 5.74 3.29
C GLY A 247 -15.35 5.28 2.17
N ARG A 248 -16.24 4.33 2.46
CA ARG A 248 -17.07 3.64 1.45
C ARG A 248 -18.43 4.30 1.30
N HIS A 249 -19.08 4.64 2.41
CA HIS A 249 -20.46 5.11 2.45
C HIS A 249 -20.59 6.63 2.63
N ALA A 250 -19.47 7.36 2.70
CA ALA A 250 -19.53 8.81 2.58
C ALA A 250 -20.23 9.21 1.28
N LEU A 251 -21.03 10.26 1.34
CA LEU A 251 -21.75 10.85 0.22
C LEU A 251 -20.91 11.92 -0.47
N ASN A 252 -19.84 12.38 0.19
CA ASN A 252 -18.91 13.36 -0.31
C ASN A 252 -18.23 12.93 -1.63
N PRO A 253 -17.83 13.88 -2.48
CA PRO A 253 -16.94 13.64 -3.61
C PRO A 253 -15.66 12.91 -3.21
N LEU A 254 -15.05 12.19 -4.17
CA LEU A 254 -13.82 11.42 -3.92
C LEU A 254 -12.68 12.28 -3.37
N VAL A 255 -12.55 13.53 -3.84
CA VAL A 255 -11.50 14.47 -3.41
C VAL A 255 -11.60 14.75 -1.91
N GLU A 256 -12.80 15.04 -1.41
CA GLU A 256 -13.04 15.29 0.02
C GLU A 256 -12.78 14.06 0.89
N ARG A 257 -13.12 12.85 0.39
CA ARG A 257 -12.80 11.59 1.09
C ARG A 257 -11.30 11.38 1.22
N VAL A 258 -10.54 11.72 0.18
CA VAL A 258 -9.08 11.63 0.20
C VAL A 258 -8.50 12.69 1.13
N ALA A 259 -9.03 13.92 1.11
CA ALA A 259 -8.59 15.00 2.00
C ALA A 259 -8.84 14.68 3.47
N TRP A 260 -10.03 14.18 3.83
CA TRP A 260 -10.33 13.72 5.18
C TRP A 260 -9.39 12.60 5.64
N ARG A 261 -9.09 11.63 4.75
CA ARG A 261 -8.06 10.61 5.05
C ARG A 261 -6.70 11.26 5.25
N ALA A 262 -6.30 12.18 4.38
CA ALA A 262 -5.01 12.85 4.46
C ALA A 262 -4.84 13.55 5.81
N GLU A 263 -5.83 14.33 6.26
CA GLU A 263 -5.82 15.01 7.57
C GLU A 263 -5.62 14.04 8.74
N ARG A 264 -6.26 12.86 8.67
CA ARG A 264 -6.06 11.80 9.65
C ARG A 264 -4.63 11.22 9.64
N TRP A 265 -3.98 11.20 8.47
CA TRP A 265 -2.61 10.72 8.32
C TRP A 265 -1.55 11.81 8.55
N VAL A 266 -1.89 13.10 8.56
CA VAL A 266 -0.92 14.19 8.79
C VAL A 266 -0.23 14.02 10.15
N ALA A 267 -0.96 13.72 11.23
CA ALA A 267 -0.38 13.52 12.56
C ALA A 267 0.62 12.33 12.62
N PRO A 268 0.29 11.10 12.17
CA PRO A 268 1.27 10.02 12.17
C PRO A 268 2.40 10.26 11.16
N ILE A 269 2.15 10.88 10.00
CA ILE A 269 3.20 11.22 9.03
C ILE A 269 4.16 12.24 9.63
N THR A 270 3.69 13.30 10.28
CA THR A 270 4.56 14.29 10.93
C THR A 270 5.43 13.66 12.02
N VAL A 271 4.90 12.74 12.82
CA VAL A 271 5.68 11.95 13.79
C VAL A 271 6.77 11.12 13.09
N VAL A 272 6.43 10.40 12.02
CA VAL A 272 7.42 9.62 11.25
C VAL A 272 8.47 10.53 10.63
N THR A 273 8.06 11.68 10.07
CA THR A 273 8.96 12.63 9.42
C THR A 273 9.92 13.26 10.44
N ALA A 274 9.42 13.60 11.63
CA ALA A 274 10.25 14.07 12.74
C ALA A 274 11.25 13.00 13.19
N LEU A 275 10.82 11.73 13.27
CA LEU A 275 11.68 10.61 13.64
C LEU A 275 12.79 10.37 12.60
N VAL A 276 12.45 10.42 11.30
CA VAL A 276 13.43 10.38 10.20
C VAL A 276 14.40 11.56 10.29
N GLY A 277 13.91 12.76 10.59
CA GLY A 277 14.75 13.94 10.82
C GLY A 277 15.76 13.73 11.95
N VAL A 278 15.33 13.17 13.09
CA VAL A 278 16.21 12.83 14.21
C VAL A 278 17.27 11.80 13.79
N VAL A 279 16.87 10.75 13.06
CA VAL A 279 17.80 9.72 12.57
C VAL A 279 18.82 10.31 11.60
N LEU A 280 18.42 11.21 10.70
CA LEU A 280 19.34 11.85 9.76
C LEU A 280 20.33 12.79 10.47
N VAL A 281 19.89 13.50 11.51
CA VAL A 281 20.78 14.33 12.33
C VAL A 281 21.80 13.47 13.07
N THR A 282 21.38 12.38 13.72
CA THR A 282 22.31 11.49 14.44
C THR A 282 23.30 10.81 13.49
N LEU A 283 22.84 10.37 12.32
CA LEU A 283 23.70 9.79 11.29
C LEU A 283 24.69 10.83 10.75
N GLY A 284 24.27 12.08 10.54
CA GLY A 284 25.13 13.18 10.11
C GLY A 284 26.24 13.49 11.11
N VAL A 285 25.94 13.47 12.42
CA VAL A 285 26.93 13.64 13.48
C VAL A 285 27.93 12.47 13.50
N LEU A 286 27.46 11.23 13.38
CA LEU A 286 28.32 10.05 13.36
C LEU A 286 29.25 10.03 12.13
N VAL A 287 28.73 10.36 10.95
CA VAL A 287 29.55 10.47 9.73
C VAL A 287 30.53 11.62 9.83
N GLY A 288 30.15 12.75 10.45
CA GLY A 288 31.05 13.86 10.74
C GLY A 288 32.22 13.44 11.62
N GLN A 289 31.95 12.72 12.72
CA GLN A 289 32.98 12.20 13.62
C GLN A 289 33.92 11.20 12.92
N LEU A 290 33.39 10.31 12.09
CA LEU A 290 34.20 9.38 11.30
C LEU A 290 35.06 10.09 10.25
N ALA A 291 34.54 11.14 9.62
CA ALA A 291 35.28 11.95 8.65
C ALA A 291 36.41 12.75 9.32
N ASP A 292 36.20 13.26 10.53
CA ASP A 292 37.23 13.96 11.28
C ASP A 292 38.31 12.99 11.78
N GLN A 293 37.94 11.79 12.24
CA GLN A 293 38.92 10.72 12.55
C GLN A 293 39.78 10.35 11.34
N GLN A 294 39.18 10.19 10.15
CA GLN A 294 39.94 9.89 8.93
C GLN A 294 40.86 11.03 8.49
N ARG A 295 40.50 12.29 8.78
CA ARG A 295 41.35 13.45 8.49
C ARG A 295 42.54 13.49 9.44
N GLU A 296 42.34 13.17 10.72
CA GLU A 296 43.43 13.05 11.70
C GLU A 296 44.39 11.90 11.33
N ASP A 297 43.86 10.73 10.96
CA ASP A 297 44.65 9.59 10.49
C ASP A 297 45.36 9.87 9.16
N GLY A 298 44.73 10.62 8.25
CA GLY A 298 45.36 11.06 7.01
C GLY A 298 46.48 12.09 7.23
N GLN A 299 46.36 12.93 8.25
CA GLN A 299 47.41 13.87 8.64
C GLN A 299 48.60 13.16 9.29
N SER A 300 48.35 12.15 10.14
CA SER A 300 49.41 11.34 10.75
C SER A 300 50.18 10.55 9.68
N GLN A 301 49.51 9.92 8.71
CA GLN A 301 50.16 9.24 7.58
C GLN A 301 50.97 10.19 6.69
N ARG A 302 50.51 11.43 6.47
CA ARG A 302 51.29 12.43 5.73
C ARG A 302 52.55 12.85 6.48
N SER A 303 52.48 12.92 7.81
CA SER A 303 53.67 13.19 8.64
C SER A 303 54.67 12.02 8.61
N GLU A 304 54.18 10.79 8.59
CA GLU A 304 55.02 9.59 8.44
C GLU A 304 55.62 9.46 7.03
N LEU A 305 54.86 9.79 5.98
CA LEU A 305 55.35 9.84 4.59
C LEU A 305 56.40 10.93 4.41
N ALA A 306 56.25 12.09 5.04
CA ALA A 306 57.28 13.14 5.04
C ALA A 306 58.57 12.65 5.74
N ALA A 307 58.44 11.94 6.87
CA ALA A 307 59.58 11.35 7.56
C ALA A 307 60.25 10.22 6.74
N LEU A 308 59.46 9.40 6.04
CA LEU A 308 59.96 8.37 5.12
C LEU A 308 60.61 8.99 3.88
N GLN A 309 60.07 10.06 3.32
CA GLN A 309 60.69 10.81 2.22
C GLN A 309 62.02 11.44 2.64
N GLN A 310 62.12 11.95 3.87
CA GLN A 310 63.41 12.42 4.41
C GLN A 310 64.42 11.27 4.54
N ARG A 311 63.98 10.09 4.98
CA ARG A 311 64.82 8.88 5.01
C ARG A 311 65.19 8.37 3.61
N ILE A 312 64.29 8.46 2.63
CA ILE A 312 64.53 8.05 1.25
C ILE A 312 65.48 9.05 0.55
N GLN A 313 65.35 10.34 0.79
CA GLN A 313 66.30 11.34 0.29
C GLN A 313 67.70 11.11 0.86
N ALA A 314 67.81 10.74 2.14
CA ALA A 314 69.08 10.35 2.75
C ALA A 314 69.69 9.06 2.17
N VAL A 315 68.89 8.20 1.53
CA VAL A 315 69.32 6.97 0.85
C VAL A 315 69.48 7.15 -0.68
N SER A 316 68.99 8.28 -1.24
CA SER A 316 68.98 8.56 -2.68
C SER A 316 70.30 9.09 -3.27
N THR A 317 71.42 9.02 -2.54
CA THR A 317 72.77 9.20 -3.10
C THR A 317 73.34 7.94 -3.77
N VAL A 318 72.49 6.98 -4.14
CA VAL A 318 72.87 5.84 -4.99
C VAL A 318 71.86 5.72 -6.13
N GLU A 319 72.36 5.89 -7.37
CA GLU A 319 71.59 5.96 -8.61
C GLU A 319 70.73 4.72 -8.89
N ALA A 320 69.52 4.93 -9.42
CA ALA A 320 68.72 3.89 -10.08
C ALA A 320 67.83 4.46 -11.22
N PRO A 321 67.53 3.66 -12.28
CA PRO A 321 67.48 4.14 -13.68
C PRO A 321 66.07 4.37 -14.29
N GLN A 322 66.02 5.21 -15.34
CA GLN A 322 64.84 5.73 -16.07
C GLN A 322 63.99 4.73 -16.90
N LYS A 323 63.59 3.55 -16.40
CA LYS A 323 62.89 2.53 -17.23
C LYS A 323 61.43 2.19 -16.89
N LEU A 324 60.70 2.98 -16.10
CA LEU A 324 59.35 2.61 -15.65
C LEU A 324 58.20 3.57 -16.02
N LEU A 325 58.38 4.44 -17.00
CA LEU A 325 57.28 5.26 -17.56
C LEU A 325 56.21 4.47 -18.36
N PRO A 326 56.49 3.34 -19.06
CA PRO A 326 55.48 2.68 -19.90
C PRO A 326 54.41 1.85 -19.15
N VAL A 327 54.56 1.65 -17.83
CA VAL A 327 53.66 0.79 -17.03
C VAL A 327 52.42 1.54 -16.55
N ALA A 328 52.52 2.87 -16.40
CA ALA A 328 51.45 3.71 -15.87
C ALA A 328 50.35 4.04 -16.90
N GLU A 329 50.66 4.07 -18.19
CA GLU A 329 49.66 4.34 -19.24
C GLU A 329 48.82 3.08 -19.56
N PHE A 330 49.39 1.89 -19.39
CA PHE A 330 48.71 0.61 -19.65
C PHE A 330 47.58 0.34 -18.64
N SER A 331 47.78 0.67 -17.36
CA SER A 331 46.76 0.48 -16.32
C SER A 331 45.52 1.37 -16.54
N ARG A 332 45.72 2.57 -17.07
CA ARG A 332 44.63 3.55 -17.28
C ARG A 332 43.71 3.18 -18.44
N THR A 333 44.21 2.48 -19.46
CA THR A 333 43.38 1.95 -20.57
C THR A 333 42.63 0.65 -20.22
N LEU A 334 42.97 0.01 -19.10
CA LEU A 334 42.39 -1.26 -18.66
C LEU A 334 41.10 -1.10 -17.83
N ASP A 335 40.94 0.02 -17.13
CA ASP A 335 39.83 0.26 -16.20
C ASP A 335 38.47 0.46 -16.90
N GLU A 336 38.46 0.91 -18.16
CA GLU A 336 37.23 1.26 -18.90
C GLU A 336 36.64 0.13 -19.77
N GLY A 337 37.05 -1.13 -19.60
CA GLY A 337 36.35 -2.21 -20.33
C GLY A 337 36.85 -3.63 -20.19
N ALA A 338 37.60 -3.96 -19.15
CA ALA A 338 37.98 -5.35 -18.91
C ALA A 338 36.87 -6.07 -18.12
N ARG A 339 36.19 -7.03 -18.75
CA ARG A 339 35.34 -8.02 -18.05
C ARG A 339 36.15 -8.99 -17.15
N HIS A 340 37.48 -8.82 -17.06
CA HIS A 340 38.41 -9.71 -16.35
C HIS A 340 39.56 -8.91 -15.71
N ASP A 341 40.12 -9.42 -14.61
CA ASP A 341 41.29 -8.85 -13.95
C ASP A 341 42.56 -9.04 -14.83
N PRO A 342 43.14 -7.94 -15.36
CA PRO A 342 44.32 -8.01 -16.22
C PRO A 342 45.58 -8.45 -15.48
N VAL A 343 45.66 -8.23 -14.16
CA VAL A 343 46.79 -8.66 -13.34
C VAL A 343 46.79 -10.18 -13.23
N ALA A 344 45.62 -10.78 -12.97
CA ALA A 344 45.43 -12.22 -12.98
C ALA A 344 45.75 -12.85 -14.35
N PHE A 345 45.33 -12.22 -15.46
CA PHE A 345 45.66 -12.70 -16.80
C PHE A 345 47.17 -12.66 -17.10
N LEU A 346 47.85 -11.55 -16.79
CA LEU A 346 49.29 -11.43 -17.00
C LEU A 346 50.08 -12.39 -16.11
N ALA A 347 49.61 -12.65 -14.88
CA ALA A 347 50.21 -13.65 -14.00
C ALA A 347 50.08 -15.06 -14.60
N LEU A 348 48.90 -15.43 -15.10
CA LEU A 348 48.64 -16.71 -15.79
C LEU A 348 49.49 -16.86 -17.05
N LEU A 349 49.61 -15.80 -17.84
CA LEU A 349 50.39 -15.78 -19.07
C LEU A 349 51.89 -15.95 -18.79
N LYS A 350 52.39 -15.32 -17.71
CA LYS A 350 53.76 -15.50 -17.24
C LYS A 350 54.01 -16.91 -16.70
N SER A 351 53.07 -17.51 -15.96
CA SER A 351 53.24 -18.87 -15.43
C SER A 351 53.16 -19.95 -16.51
N SER A 352 52.36 -19.74 -17.56
CA SER A 352 52.15 -20.72 -18.64
C SER A 352 53.26 -20.70 -19.71
N ALA A 353 53.92 -19.57 -19.96
CA ALA A 353 54.96 -19.47 -20.99
C ALA A 353 56.22 -20.32 -20.68
N GLY A 354 56.55 -20.54 -19.41
CA GLY A 354 57.73 -21.32 -19.01
C GLY A 354 59.06 -20.69 -19.46
N LYS A 355 60.11 -21.51 -19.66
CA LYS A 355 61.46 -21.05 -20.07
C LYS A 355 61.65 -20.97 -21.59
N ASP A 356 60.81 -21.67 -22.35
CA ASP A 356 61.01 -21.88 -23.80
C ASP A 356 60.23 -20.89 -24.68
N ILE A 357 59.30 -20.13 -24.08
CA ILE A 357 58.49 -19.12 -24.76
C ILE A 357 58.81 -17.75 -24.16
N ARG A 358 59.21 -16.82 -25.02
CA ARG A 358 59.34 -15.41 -24.66
C ARG A 358 58.19 -14.62 -25.23
N ILE A 359 57.31 -14.14 -24.36
CA ILE A 359 56.23 -13.23 -24.73
C ILE A 359 56.85 -11.86 -25.01
N GLN A 360 56.58 -11.32 -26.19
CA GLN A 360 57.13 -10.04 -26.63
C GLN A 360 56.12 -8.92 -26.44
N ARG A 361 54.85 -9.20 -26.71
CA ARG A 361 53.81 -8.19 -26.66
C ARG A 361 52.47 -8.78 -26.27
N VAL A 362 51.76 -8.06 -25.43
CA VAL A 362 50.34 -8.30 -25.14
C VAL A 362 49.60 -7.01 -25.46
N ARG A 363 48.53 -7.11 -26.25
CA ARG A 363 47.64 -6.00 -26.56
C ARG A 363 46.21 -6.38 -26.25
N LEU A 364 45.42 -5.41 -25.83
CA LEU A 364 43.97 -5.53 -25.79
C LEU A 364 43.42 -4.96 -27.09
N GLU A 365 42.86 -5.80 -27.95
CA GLU A 365 42.28 -5.41 -29.23
C GLU A 365 40.76 -5.69 -29.23
N THR A 366 40.01 -5.09 -30.16
CA THR A 366 38.60 -5.44 -30.33
C THR A 366 38.52 -6.68 -31.21
N ALA A 367 37.90 -7.75 -30.72
CA ALA A 367 37.90 -9.04 -31.42
C ALA A 367 37.26 -8.91 -32.81
N THR A 368 37.93 -9.47 -33.82
CA THR A 368 37.37 -9.50 -35.19
C THR A 368 36.55 -10.76 -35.40
N GLY A 369 35.22 -10.65 -35.28
CA GLY A 369 34.25 -11.75 -35.43
C GLY A 369 32.86 -11.43 -34.87
N VAL A 370 31.93 -12.38 -34.94
CA VAL A 370 30.48 -12.21 -34.61
C VAL A 370 30.22 -11.79 -33.15
N ASN A 371 31.18 -11.98 -32.23
CA ASN A 371 31.13 -11.45 -30.87
C ASN A 371 32.06 -10.24 -30.74
N LYS A 372 31.49 -9.02 -30.73
CA LYS A 372 32.21 -7.75 -30.51
C LYS A 372 32.65 -7.57 -29.04
N GLY A 373 33.49 -8.47 -28.53
CA GLY A 373 34.16 -8.36 -27.23
C GLY A 373 35.60 -7.87 -27.36
N ARG A 374 36.22 -7.38 -26.27
CA ARG A 374 37.67 -7.11 -26.25
C ARG A 374 38.42 -8.45 -26.11
N ALA A 375 39.47 -8.65 -26.91
CA ALA A 375 40.32 -9.86 -26.92
C ALA A 375 41.77 -9.49 -26.63
N PHE A 376 42.51 -10.41 -26.01
CA PHE A 376 43.94 -10.24 -25.81
C PHE A 376 44.70 -10.84 -26.99
N ARG A 377 45.46 -10.00 -27.70
CA ARG A 377 46.43 -10.46 -28.69
C ARG A 377 47.78 -10.66 -28.01
N VAL A 378 48.32 -11.86 -28.11
CA VAL A 378 49.59 -12.25 -27.50
C VAL A 378 50.56 -12.64 -28.61
N ASP A 379 51.64 -11.89 -28.71
CA ASP A 379 52.74 -12.13 -29.64
C ASP A 379 53.95 -12.66 -28.85
N GLY A 380 54.50 -13.79 -29.29
CA GLY A 380 55.63 -14.45 -28.64
C GLY A 380 56.60 -15.08 -29.62
N VAL A 381 57.78 -15.43 -29.11
CA VAL A 381 58.81 -16.18 -29.86
C VAL A 381 59.25 -17.37 -29.05
N MET A 382 59.34 -18.52 -29.72
CA MET A 382 59.89 -19.76 -29.15
C MET A 382 61.40 -19.81 -29.25
N ALA A 383 62.04 -20.47 -28.28
CA ALA A 383 63.44 -20.86 -28.38
C ALA A 383 63.66 -21.88 -29.52
N ALA A 384 64.86 -21.87 -30.11
CA ALA A 384 65.22 -22.79 -31.19
C ALA A 384 65.10 -24.25 -30.74
N GLY A 385 64.35 -25.07 -31.49
CA GLY A 385 64.13 -26.49 -31.20
C GLY A 385 62.95 -26.80 -30.25
N ALA A 386 62.23 -25.79 -29.73
CA ALA A 386 61.14 -25.96 -28.77
C ALA A 386 59.73 -25.93 -29.41
N SER A 387 59.53 -26.61 -30.56
CA SER A 387 58.28 -26.58 -31.34
C SER A 387 57.05 -27.10 -30.57
N ALA A 388 57.24 -28.04 -29.63
CA ALA A 388 56.17 -28.58 -28.81
C ALA A 388 55.70 -27.63 -27.69
N SER A 389 56.46 -26.59 -27.38
CA SER A 389 56.19 -25.71 -26.24
C SER A 389 54.98 -24.80 -26.49
N VAL A 390 54.74 -24.34 -27.73
CA VAL A 390 53.52 -23.57 -28.05
C VAL A 390 52.27 -24.43 -27.94
N THR A 391 52.31 -25.68 -28.42
CA THR A 391 51.15 -26.60 -28.27
C THR A 391 50.82 -26.84 -26.79
N ARG A 392 51.84 -27.02 -25.95
CA ARG A 392 51.65 -27.14 -24.49
C ARG A 392 51.05 -25.87 -23.88
N TRP A 393 51.56 -24.71 -24.27
CA TRP A 393 51.08 -23.41 -23.81
C TRP A 393 49.61 -23.17 -24.21
N VAL A 394 49.24 -23.47 -25.46
CA VAL A 394 47.86 -23.39 -25.94
C VAL A 394 46.95 -24.29 -25.10
N SER A 395 47.34 -25.54 -24.83
CA SER A 395 46.55 -26.45 -23.99
C SER A 395 46.38 -25.95 -22.56
N GLN A 396 47.40 -25.33 -21.97
CA GLN A 396 47.32 -24.73 -20.63
C GLN A 396 46.37 -23.53 -20.59
N MET A 397 46.40 -22.69 -21.63
CA MET A 397 45.50 -21.54 -21.73
C MET A 397 44.04 -21.98 -21.96
N ILE A 398 43.81 -23.03 -22.75
CA ILE A 398 42.47 -23.64 -22.89
C ILE A 398 41.96 -24.18 -21.56
N ALA A 399 42.80 -24.91 -20.82
CA ALA A 399 42.44 -25.43 -19.49
C ALA A 399 42.12 -24.31 -18.48
N ALA A 400 42.75 -23.14 -18.64
CA ALA A 400 42.48 -21.95 -17.83
C ALA A 400 41.27 -21.12 -18.30
N GLY A 401 40.45 -21.64 -19.23
CA GLY A 401 39.21 -21.00 -19.67
C GLY A 401 39.37 -19.96 -20.77
N TRP A 402 40.39 -20.09 -21.62
CA TRP A 402 40.61 -19.22 -22.78
C TRP A 402 40.39 -19.96 -24.10
N THR A 403 39.68 -19.33 -25.03
CA THR A 403 39.61 -19.76 -26.43
C THR A 403 40.69 -19.03 -27.21
N LEU A 404 41.57 -19.80 -27.87
CA LEU A 404 42.69 -19.27 -28.65
C LEU A 404 42.44 -19.44 -30.15
N LYS A 405 42.68 -18.37 -30.92
CA LYS A 405 42.67 -18.39 -32.38
C LYS A 405 44.04 -17.98 -32.89
N ALA A 406 44.68 -18.81 -33.70
CA ALA A 406 45.95 -18.45 -34.32
C ALA A 406 45.74 -17.29 -35.31
N VAL A 407 46.64 -16.30 -35.26
CA VAL A 407 46.63 -15.14 -36.15
C VAL A 407 48.03 -14.97 -36.73
N ASP A 408 48.12 -14.34 -37.90
CA ASP A 408 49.40 -14.06 -38.53
C ASP A 408 50.30 -13.23 -37.58
N PRO A 409 51.55 -13.68 -37.36
CA PRO A 409 52.43 -13.04 -36.41
C PRO A 409 52.84 -11.65 -36.89
N THR A 410 52.78 -10.68 -35.97
CA THR A 410 53.14 -9.28 -36.25
C THR A 410 54.63 -9.13 -36.59
N TYR A 411 55.46 -10.13 -36.27
CA TYR A 411 56.90 -10.18 -36.56
C TYR A 411 57.27 -11.47 -37.29
N THR A 412 58.09 -11.35 -38.33
CA THR A 412 58.55 -12.47 -39.18
C THR A 412 59.92 -13.00 -38.72
N GLY A 413 60.02 -13.41 -37.45
CA GLY A 413 61.21 -14.08 -36.90
C GLY A 413 61.04 -15.60 -36.87
N GLN A 414 62.14 -16.36 -36.93
CA GLN A 414 62.08 -17.81 -36.71
C GLN A 414 61.50 -18.11 -35.32
N GLY A 415 60.43 -18.92 -35.28
CA GLY A 415 59.75 -19.29 -34.04
C GLY A 415 58.73 -18.28 -33.52
N ALA A 416 58.39 -17.23 -34.29
CA ALA A 416 57.35 -16.28 -33.93
C ALA A 416 55.94 -16.88 -34.04
N PHE A 417 55.06 -16.52 -33.10
CA PHE A 417 53.66 -16.89 -33.11
C PHE A 417 52.79 -15.75 -32.56
N SER A 418 51.53 -15.73 -32.99
CA SER A 418 50.51 -14.83 -32.45
C SER A 418 49.20 -15.57 -32.26
N TYR A 419 48.57 -15.34 -31.10
CA TYR A 419 47.22 -15.82 -30.80
C TYR A 419 46.34 -14.69 -30.32
N GLU A 420 45.08 -14.76 -30.72
CA GLU A 420 43.99 -13.98 -30.16
C GLU A 420 43.29 -14.84 -29.09
N LEU A 421 43.19 -14.31 -27.87
CA LEU A 421 42.61 -14.99 -26.72
C LEU A 421 41.32 -14.29 -26.28
N VAL A 422 40.25 -15.07 -26.22
CA VAL A 422 38.94 -14.65 -25.73
C VAL A 422 38.56 -15.56 -24.56
N SER A 423 38.08 -15.01 -23.45
CA SER A 423 37.62 -15.85 -22.34
C SER A 423 36.40 -16.65 -22.77
N SER A 424 36.39 -17.96 -22.51
CA SER A 424 35.25 -18.83 -22.79
C SER A 424 34.13 -18.71 -21.73
N VAL A 425 34.39 -18.01 -20.62
CA VAL A 425 33.44 -17.82 -19.53
C VAL A 425 32.68 -16.51 -19.73
N ALA A 426 31.40 -16.59 -20.09
CA ALA A 426 30.48 -15.47 -19.91
C ALA A 426 30.44 -15.13 -18.41
N ALA A 427 30.96 -13.96 -18.04
CA ALA A 427 30.96 -13.51 -16.65
C ALA A 427 29.55 -13.57 -16.07
N THR A 428 29.34 -14.47 -15.10
CA THR A 428 28.23 -14.41 -14.15
C THR A 428 28.25 -13.02 -13.53
N GLY A 429 27.14 -12.31 -13.70
CA GLY A 429 27.02 -10.88 -13.44
C GLY A 429 27.49 -10.48 -12.05
N ASN A 430 27.95 -9.23 -11.97
CA ASN A 430 28.11 -8.49 -10.73
C ASN A 430 26.90 -8.71 -9.81
N VAL A 431 27.07 -9.55 -8.79
CA VAL A 431 26.30 -9.39 -7.55
C VAL A 431 26.94 -8.22 -6.83
N LYS A 432 26.27 -7.08 -6.90
CA LYS A 432 26.55 -5.89 -6.09
C LYS A 432 26.47 -6.25 -4.59
N PRO A 433 27.33 -5.66 -3.74
CA PRO A 433 26.86 -5.08 -2.48
C PRO A 433 26.01 -3.83 -2.74
#